data_AF-A0A6J1WAS0-F1
#
_entry.id   AF-A0A6J1WAS0-F1
#
_cell.length_a   1.000
_cell.length_b   1.000
_cell.length_c   1.000
_cell.angle_alpha   90.00
_cell.angle_beta   90.00
_cell.angle_gamma   90.00
#
_symmetry.space_group_name_H-M   'P 1'
#
loop_
_entity.id
_entity.type
_entity.pdbx_description
1 polymer ?
#
loop_
_entity_poly.entity_id
_entity_poly.type
_entity_poly.pdbx_seq_one_letter_code
_entity_poly.pdbx_strand_id
1 'polypeptide(L)'
;MAACSRLKCMGKLETSKKIQFYSPCFGGISWAIHLGVLLSVSIVLLVDKRYQKKDSVISSVHVKVKGVSQIENRVWDTAEYTIPGQGVNSFFVLTNFITTENQTQGLCPESPLAKAVCTTDKTCTKGQVDPQGNGIQTGKCVKYNSTINTCEVSAWCPVESSKAAPR
;
A
#
# COMPACT_ATOMS: atom_id res chain seq x y z
N MET A 1 36.83 67.65 4.77
CA MET A 1 36.43 66.56 5.70
C MET A 1 35.94 67.20 6.99
N ALA A 2 34.63 67.48 7.10
CA ALA A 2 34.06 67.98 8.36
C ALA A 2 33.65 66.77 9.22
N ALA A 3 34.28 66.63 10.39
CA ALA A 3 34.01 65.55 11.33
C ALA A 3 32.57 65.69 11.89
N CYS A 4 31.68 64.76 11.55
CA CYS A 4 30.36 64.67 12.16
C CYS A 4 30.52 64.32 13.65
N SER A 5 30.10 65.22 14.54
CA SER A 5 30.01 64.96 15.98
C SER A 5 29.13 63.73 16.23
N ARG A 6 29.67 62.71 16.93
CA ARG A 6 29.09 61.35 17.07
C ARG A 6 27.60 61.30 17.49
N LEU A 7 27.07 62.29 18.22
CA LEU A 7 25.65 62.33 18.59
C LEU A 7 24.70 62.74 17.44
N LYS A 8 25.12 63.58 16.49
CA LYS A 8 24.24 64.06 15.41
C LYS A 8 24.05 63.06 14.28
N CYS A 9 24.99 62.13 14.11
CA CYS A 9 24.90 61.08 13.09
C CYS A 9 24.03 59.88 13.53
N MET A 10 23.75 59.68 14.83
CA MET A 10 22.87 58.59 15.32
C MET A 10 21.38 58.80 15.02
N GLY A 11 20.93 60.05 14.83
CA GLY A 11 19.54 60.36 14.45
C GLY A 11 19.31 60.51 12.95
N LYS A 12 20.28 60.13 12.10
CA LYS A 12 20.20 60.35 10.66
C LYS A 12 19.46 59.20 9.98
N LEU A 13 18.19 59.41 9.68
CA LEU A 13 17.39 58.50 8.86
C LEU A 13 17.51 58.90 7.38
N GLU A 14 18.10 58.04 6.57
CA GLU A 14 18.15 58.23 5.12
C GLU A 14 16.93 57.56 4.47
N THR A 15 16.19 58.32 3.66
CA THR A 15 14.99 57.86 2.95
C THR A 15 15.18 57.97 1.45
N SER A 16 14.66 56.99 0.70
CA SER A 16 14.71 57.03 -0.77
C SER A 16 13.89 58.19 -1.33
N LYS A 17 14.52 59.02 -2.18
CA LYS A 17 13.82 60.08 -2.93
C LYS A 17 12.97 59.42 -4.02
N LYS A 18 11.65 59.61 -3.97
CA LYS A 18 10.69 59.07 -4.96
C LYS A 18 10.14 60.20 -5.83
N ILE A 19 9.85 59.88 -7.10
CA ILE A 19 9.21 60.78 -8.07
C ILE A 19 7.75 60.36 -8.19
N GLN A 20 6.82 61.31 -8.15
CA GLN A 20 5.38 61.05 -8.16
C GLN A 20 4.79 61.37 -9.53
N PHE A 21 4.11 60.40 -10.14
CA PHE A 21 3.39 60.56 -11.40
C PHE A 21 1.89 60.65 -11.12
N TYR A 22 1.24 61.72 -11.57
CA TYR A 22 -0.19 61.93 -11.37
C TYR A 22 -0.95 61.54 -12.64
N SER A 23 -1.28 60.25 -12.77
CA SER A 23 -2.06 59.73 -13.90
C SER A 23 -3.06 58.69 -13.42
N PRO A 24 -4.35 58.80 -13.83
CA PRO A 24 -5.41 57.88 -13.38
C PRO A 24 -5.20 56.44 -13.88
N CYS A 25 -4.58 56.24 -15.05
CA CYS A 25 -4.30 54.92 -15.59
C CYS A 25 -3.24 54.16 -14.76
N PHE A 26 -2.09 54.81 -14.50
CA PHE A 26 -1.02 54.22 -13.70
C PHE A 26 -1.45 53.97 -12.25
N GLY A 27 -2.26 54.87 -11.68
CA GLY A 27 -2.90 54.67 -10.38
C GLY A 27 -3.81 53.44 -10.37
N GLY A 28 -4.69 53.31 -11.37
CA GLY A 28 -5.62 52.19 -11.50
C GLY A 28 -4.90 50.83 -11.60
N ILE A 29 -3.87 50.73 -12.45
CA ILE A 29 -3.05 49.51 -12.59
C ILE A 29 -2.37 49.15 -11.26
N SER A 30 -1.78 50.15 -10.59
CA SER A 30 -1.15 49.93 -9.29
C SER A 30 -2.16 49.42 -8.26
N TRP A 31 -3.32 50.04 -8.12
CA TRP A 31 -4.37 49.61 -7.19
C TRP A 31 -4.91 48.21 -7.51
N ALA A 32 -5.06 47.87 -8.79
CA ALA A 32 -5.49 46.54 -9.20
C ALA A 32 -4.48 45.45 -8.80
N ILE A 33 -3.18 45.72 -8.96
CA ILE A 33 -2.12 44.80 -8.51
C ILE A 33 -2.16 44.64 -6.98
N HIS A 34 -2.26 45.73 -6.23
CA HIS A 34 -2.34 45.67 -4.77
C HIS A 34 -3.58 44.90 -4.29
N LEU A 35 -4.74 45.10 -4.94
CA LEU A 35 -5.97 44.38 -4.63
C LEU A 35 -5.86 42.90 -4.97
N GLY A 36 -5.26 42.55 -6.11
CA GLY A 36 -5.03 41.16 -6.51
C GLY A 36 -4.12 40.42 -5.52
N VAL A 37 -3.06 41.09 -5.05
CA VAL A 37 -2.18 40.55 -4.01
C VAL A 37 -2.93 40.39 -2.68
N LEU A 38 -3.68 41.40 -2.25
CA LEU A 38 -4.44 41.34 -1.00
C LEU A 38 -5.51 40.23 -1.03
N LEU A 39 -6.22 40.10 -2.15
CA LEU A 39 -7.24 39.06 -2.35
C LEU A 39 -6.62 37.67 -2.32
N SER A 40 -5.51 37.44 -3.04
CA SER A 40 -4.85 36.14 -3.06
C SER A 40 -4.31 35.74 -1.69
N VAL A 41 -3.69 36.67 -0.94
CA VAL A 41 -3.25 36.44 0.44
C VAL A 41 -4.44 36.13 1.35
N SER A 42 -5.55 36.85 1.21
CA SER A 42 -6.77 36.62 2.00
C SER A 42 -7.39 35.25 1.72
N ILE A 43 -7.45 34.85 0.45
CA ILE A 43 -7.94 33.52 0.03
C ILE A 43 -7.08 32.42 0.65
N VAL A 44 -5.75 32.49 0.52
CA VAL A 44 -4.84 31.49 1.09
C VAL A 44 -4.96 31.43 2.61
N LEU A 45 -5.05 32.58 3.29
CA LEU A 45 -5.17 32.65 4.74
C LEU A 45 -6.45 31.97 5.25
N LEU A 46 -7.57 32.16 4.54
CA LEU A 46 -8.87 31.59 4.90
C LEU A 46 -8.98 30.11 4.51
N VAL A 47 -8.62 29.73 3.28
CA VAL A 47 -8.75 28.36 2.78
C VAL A 47 -7.82 27.41 3.52
N ASP A 48 -6.54 27.76 3.65
CA ASP A 48 -5.57 26.92 4.33
C ASP A 48 -5.63 27.06 5.86
N LYS A 49 -6.43 28.01 6.36
CA LYS A 49 -6.51 28.39 7.78
C LYS A 49 -5.13 28.70 8.38
N ARG A 50 -4.31 29.47 7.68
CA ARG A 50 -2.92 29.80 8.09
C ARG A 50 -2.84 30.59 9.40
N TYR A 51 -3.93 31.23 9.78
CA TYR A 51 -4.07 31.90 11.08
C TYR A 51 -4.13 30.91 12.27
N GLN A 52 -4.27 29.60 12.00
CA GLN A 52 -4.30 28.56 13.04
C GLN A 52 -2.99 27.78 13.08
N LYS A 53 -2.52 27.49 14.30
CA LYS A 53 -1.46 26.49 14.52
C LYS A 53 -2.08 25.10 14.41
N LYS A 54 -1.62 24.31 13.44
CA LYS A 54 -2.05 22.91 13.26
C LYS A 54 -1.14 21.99 14.05
N ASP A 55 -1.72 21.00 14.69
CA ASP A 55 -1.00 19.94 15.38
C ASP A 55 -1.36 18.59 14.76
N SER A 56 -0.44 17.62 14.80
CA SER A 56 -0.70 16.28 14.32
C SER A 56 -1.32 15.42 15.41
N VAL A 57 -2.28 14.58 15.05
CA VAL A 57 -2.92 13.66 15.99
C VAL A 57 -2.15 12.35 16.01
N ILE A 58 -1.78 11.89 17.21
CA ILE A 58 -1.30 10.53 17.43
C ILE A 58 -2.53 9.67 17.75
N SER A 59 -2.84 8.70 16.90
CA SER A 59 -3.97 7.79 17.09
C SER A 59 -3.51 6.39 17.50
N SER A 60 -4.33 5.73 18.31
CA SER A 60 -4.17 4.33 18.69
C SER A 60 -5.54 3.64 18.59
N VAL A 61 -5.58 2.47 17.95
CA VAL A 61 -6.80 1.72 17.72
C VAL A 61 -6.62 0.31 18.27
N HIS A 62 -7.56 -0.13 19.11
CA HIS A 62 -7.61 -1.49 19.62
C HIS A 62 -8.92 -2.15 19.18
N VAL A 63 -8.83 -3.26 18.47
CA VAL A 63 -9.98 -4.00 17.93
C VAL A 63 -10.10 -5.33 18.64
N LYS A 64 -11.32 -5.69 19.06
CA LYS A 64 -11.66 -7.01 19.59
C LYS A 64 -12.85 -7.56 18.82
N VAL A 65 -12.60 -8.59 18.02
CA VAL A 65 -13.67 -9.31 17.30
C VAL A 65 -14.35 -10.26 18.28
N LYS A 66 -15.67 -10.44 18.13
CA LYS A 66 -16.47 -11.41 18.90
C LYS A 66 -17.45 -12.08 17.95
N GLY A 67 -17.69 -13.36 18.16
CA GLY A 67 -18.57 -14.16 17.35
C GLY A 67 -18.17 -15.62 17.41
N VAL A 68 -19.13 -16.49 17.11
CA VAL A 68 -18.93 -17.92 16.94
C VAL A 68 -19.74 -18.33 15.73
N SER A 69 -19.16 -19.16 14.87
CA SER A 69 -19.88 -19.81 13.77
C SER A 69 -19.72 -21.32 13.87
N GLN A 70 -20.66 -22.06 13.32
CA GLN A 70 -20.57 -23.51 13.22
C GLN A 70 -20.69 -23.87 11.75
N ILE A 71 -19.69 -24.61 11.25
CA ILE A 71 -19.65 -25.10 9.88
C ILE A 71 -19.51 -26.61 9.99
N GLU A 72 -20.49 -27.33 9.44
CA GLU A 72 -20.63 -28.78 9.60
C GLU A 72 -20.60 -29.19 11.08
N ASN A 73 -19.54 -29.91 11.50
CA ASN A 73 -19.36 -30.41 12.86
C ASN A 73 -18.21 -29.72 13.62
N ARG A 74 -17.71 -28.59 13.11
CA ARG A 74 -16.64 -27.78 13.73
C ARG A 74 -17.17 -26.40 14.11
N VAL A 75 -16.91 -26.01 15.36
CA VAL A 75 -17.20 -24.66 15.86
C VAL A 75 -15.96 -23.81 15.62
N TRP A 76 -16.17 -22.66 14.99
CA TRP A 76 -15.16 -21.64 14.72
C TRP A 76 -15.33 -20.48 15.68
N ASP A 77 -14.31 -20.24 16.48
CA ASP A 77 -14.27 -19.14 17.44
C ASP A 77 -13.34 -18.02 16.99
N THR A 78 -13.31 -16.94 17.77
CA THR A 78 -12.46 -15.78 17.48
C THR A 78 -10.98 -16.15 17.36
N ALA A 79 -10.47 -17.16 18.07
CA ALA A 79 -9.07 -17.55 17.98
C ALA A 79 -8.74 -18.27 16.67
N GLU A 80 -9.72 -18.90 16.02
CA GLU A 80 -9.52 -19.62 14.76
C GLU A 80 -9.68 -18.74 13.52
N TYR A 81 -10.74 -17.92 13.45
CA TYR A 81 -11.00 -17.13 12.25
C TYR A 81 -10.31 -15.75 12.25
N THR A 82 -9.75 -15.32 13.39
CA THR A 82 -8.92 -14.10 13.44
C THR A 82 -7.45 -14.47 13.49
N ILE A 83 -6.69 -14.00 12.50
CA ILE A 83 -5.24 -14.17 12.47
C ILE A 83 -4.63 -12.96 13.17
N PRO A 84 -3.94 -13.14 14.31
CA PRO A 84 -3.36 -12.02 15.02
C PRO A 84 -2.26 -11.34 14.17
N GLY A 85 -2.56 -10.13 13.71
CA GLY A 85 -1.62 -9.05 13.41
C GLY A 85 -0.54 -9.31 12.35
N GLN A 86 -0.90 -9.51 11.08
CA GLN A 86 0.04 -9.29 9.96
C GLN A 86 0.13 -7.80 9.51
N GLY A 87 -0.58 -6.87 10.16
CA GLY A 87 -0.59 -5.46 9.75
C GLY A 87 -0.74 -4.46 10.90
N VAL A 88 -0.12 -3.30 10.74
CA VAL A 88 -0.29 -2.14 11.63
C VAL A 88 -1.72 -1.60 11.45
N ASN A 89 -2.48 -1.49 12.54
CA ASN A 89 -3.85 -0.95 12.56
C ASN A 89 -4.87 -1.68 11.65
N SER A 90 -4.73 -2.99 11.44
CA SER A 90 -5.70 -3.81 10.69
C SER A 90 -6.04 -5.11 11.41
N PHE A 91 -7.17 -5.72 11.04
CA PHE A 91 -7.59 -7.03 11.53
C PHE A 91 -8.09 -7.87 10.35
N PHE A 92 -7.95 -9.18 10.44
CA PHE A 92 -8.39 -10.14 9.42
C PHE A 92 -9.48 -11.05 9.99
N VAL A 93 -10.48 -11.34 9.17
CA VAL A 93 -11.59 -12.26 9.49
C VAL A 93 -11.72 -13.26 8.36
N LEU A 94 -11.50 -14.53 8.66
CA LEU A 94 -11.69 -15.64 7.73
C LEU A 94 -13.19 -15.87 7.50
N THR A 95 -13.64 -15.77 6.25
CA THR A 95 -15.05 -15.97 5.86
C THR A 95 -15.26 -17.25 5.05
N ASN A 96 -14.22 -17.71 4.35
CA ASN A 96 -14.22 -18.92 3.54
C ASN A 96 -12.83 -19.54 3.59
N PHE A 97 -12.74 -20.87 3.59
CA PHE A 97 -11.48 -21.60 3.65
C PHE A 97 -11.53 -22.86 2.79
N ILE A 98 -10.38 -23.22 2.23
CA ILE A 98 -10.15 -24.48 1.54
C ILE A 98 -8.97 -25.13 2.27
N THR A 99 -9.17 -26.33 2.82
CA THR A 99 -8.12 -27.07 3.51
C THR A 99 -7.66 -28.28 2.69
N THR A 100 -6.35 -28.52 2.73
CA THR A 100 -5.73 -29.75 2.22
C THR A 100 -5.11 -30.48 3.41
N GLU A 101 -5.83 -31.46 3.94
CA GLU A 101 -5.44 -32.17 5.16
C GLU A 101 -4.28 -33.17 4.92
N ASN A 102 -3.53 -33.47 5.98
CA ASN A 102 -2.49 -34.50 6.01
C ASN A 102 -1.37 -34.33 4.96
N GLN A 103 -0.98 -33.10 4.68
CA GLN A 103 0.17 -32.85 3.83
C GLN A 103 1.47 -33.31 4.49
N THR A 104 2.28 -34.06 3.74
CA THR A 104 3.58 -34.57 4.15
C THR A 104 4.62 -34.21 3.09
N GLN A 105 5.85 -33.94 3.49
CA GLN A 105 6.90 -33.64 2.51
C GLN A 105 7.25 -34.91 1.74
N GLY A 106 7.12 -34.87 0.42
CA GLY A 106 7.32 -36.06 -0.41
C GLY A 106 7.44 -35.75 -1.90
N LEU A 107 7.32 -36.80 -2.70
CA LEU A 107 7.24 -36.74 -4.16
C LEU A 107 5.82 -37.10 -4.57
N CYS A 108 5.16 -36.20 -5.31
CA CYS A 108 3.82 -36.42 -5.82
C CYS A 108 3.64 -35.75 -7.19
N PRO A 109 2.66 -36.21 -7.98
CA PRO A 109 2.26 -35.51 -9.20
C PRO A 109 1.76 -34.09 -8.85
N GLU A 110 2.18 -33.09 -9.61
CA GLU A 110 1.66 -31.72 -9.50
C GLU A 110 0.18 -31.66 -9.91
N SER A 111 -0.56 -30.68 -9.39
CA SER A 111 -1.95 -30.41 -9.77
C SER A 111 -2.03 -30.13 -11.28
N PRO A 112 -3.12 -30.49 -11.99
CA PRO A 112 -3.22 -30.37 -13.45
C PRO A 112 -3.36 -28.91 -13.93
N LEU A 113 -2.34 -28.10 -13.69
CA LEU A 113 -2.13 -26.80 -14.30
C LEU A 113 -1.67 -26.97 -15.75
N ALA A 114 -2.06 -26.05 -16.62
CA ALA A 114 -1.70 -26.10 -18.05
C ALA A 114 -0.20 -26.27 -18.32
N LYS A 115 0.68 -25.76 -17.44
CA LYS A 115 2.14 -25.90 -17.53
C LYS A 115 2.71 -27.16 -16.88
N ALA A 116 1.94 -27.84 -16.03
CA ALA A 116 2.36 -29.04 -15.31
C ALA A 116 1.98 -30.33 -16.04
N VAL A 117 1.04 -30.29 -16.98
CA VAL A 117 0.65 -31.44 -17.81
C VAL A 117 1.80 -31.84 -18.73
N CYS A 118 2.15 -33.12 -18.71
CA CYS A 118 3.25 -33.66 -19.48
C CYS A 118 2.82 -34.92 -20.23
N THR A 119 3.47 -35.19 -21.36
CA THR A 119 3.31 -36.46 -22.09
C THR A 119 4.55 -37.34 -21.97
N THR A 120 5.73 -36.71 -21.79
CA THR A 120 7.03 -37.38 -21.69
C THR A 120 7.87 -36.74 -20.60
N ASP A 121 8.81 -37.49 -20.02
CA ASP A 121 9.71 -37.02 -18.97
C ASP A 121 10.54 -35.79 -19.41
N LYS A 122 10.86 -35.67 -20.70
CA LYS A 122 11.61 -34.54 -21.26
C LYS A 122 10.87 -33.20 -21.15
N THR A 123 9.55 -33.23 -20.99
CA THR A 123 8.73 -32.02 -20.79
C THR A 123 8.95 -31.41 -19.41
N CYS A 124 9.35 -32.23 -18.42
CA CYS A 124 9.61 -31.79 -17.05
C CYS A 124 11.09 -31.50 -16.86
N THR A 125 11.43 -30.29 -16.44
CA THR A 125 12.85 -29.90 -16.26
C THR A 125 13.26 -30.11 -14.81
N LYS A 126 14.25 -30.97 -14.57
CA LYS A 126 14.75 -31.22 -13.21
C LYS A 126 15.30 -29.93 -12.58
N GLY A 127 14.83 -29.61 -11.37
CA GLY A 127 15.23 -28.43 -10.60
C GLY A 127 14.48 -27.14 -10.97
N GLN A 128 13.52 -27.20 -11.91
CA GLN A 128 12.68 -26.06 -12.25
C GLN A 128 11.66 -25.78 -11.15
N VAL A 129 11.46 -24.49 -10.84
CA VAL A 129 10.42 -23.99 -9.94
C VAL A 129 9.51 -23.07 -10.75
N ASP A 130 8.23 -23.41 -10.85
CA ASP A 130 7.23 -22.54 -11.46
C ASP A 130 6.61 -21.65 -10.37
N PRO A 131 6.53 -20.32 -10.55
CA PRO A 131 5.84 -19.44 -9.61
C PRO A 131 4.37 -19.80 -9.34
N GLN A 132 3.72 -20.53 -10.26
CA GLN A 132 2.36 -21.05 -10.13
C GLN A 132 2.31 -22.52 -9.68
N GLY A 133 3.47 -23.17 -9.49
CA GLY A 133 3.59 -24.55 -9.03
C GLY A 133 3.71 -24.62 -7.51
N ASN A 134 3.51 -25.83 -6.96
CA ASN A 134 3.52 -26.07 -5.52
C ASN A 134 4.88 -26.57 -5.00
N GLY A 135 5.83 -26.89 -5.90
CA GLY A 135 7.15 -27.38 -5.52
C GLY A 135 8.18 -27.43 -6.65
N ILE A 136 9.27 -28.16 -6.39
CA ILE A 136 10.43 -28.26 -7.30
C ILE A 136 10.28 -29.49 -8.19
N GLN A 137 10.37 -29.33 -9.52
CA GLN A 137 10.24 -30.44 -10.46
C GLN A 137 11.42 -31.43 -10.38
N THR A 138 11.11 -32.74 -10.36
CA THR A 138 12.14 -33.81 -10.38
C THR A 138 12.62 -34.17 -11.78
N GLY A 139 11.85 -33.79 -12.81
CA GLY A 139 12.09 -34.14 -14.21
C GLY A 139 11.43 -35.43 -14.68
N LYS A 140 10.51 -36.02 -13.90
CA LYS A 140 9.72 -37.20 -14.28
C LYS A 140 8.28 -36.80 -14.58
N CYS A 141 7.67 -37.48 -15.55
CA CYS A 141 6.26 -37.36 -15.88
C CYS A 141 5.50 -38.55 -15.28
N VAL A 142 4.61 -38.29 -14.32
CA VAL A 142 3.90 -39.31 -13.54
C VAL A 142 2.40 -39.20 -13.76
N LYS A 143 1.67 -40.30 -13.53
CA LYS A 143 0.21 -40.30 -13.66
C LYS A 143 -0.42 -39.56 -12.49
N TYR A 144 -1.15 -38.47 -12.76
CA TYR A 144 -1.98 -37.79 -11.77
C TYR A 144 -3.33 -38.49 -11.63
N ASN A 145 -3.95 -38.83 -12.75
CA ASN A 145 -5.19 -39.61 -12.83
C ASN A 145 -5.09 -40.62 -13.98
N SER A 146 -6.12 -41.44 -14.20
CA SER A 146 -6.14 -42.45 -15.28
C SER A 146 -5.93 -41.87 -16.68
N THR A 147 -6.31 -40.60 -16.91
CA THR A 147 -6.26 -39.93 -18.22
C THR A 147 -5.16 -38.87 -18.33
N ILE A 148 -4.66 -38.33 -17.22
CA ILE A 148 -3.80 -37.14 -17.20
C ILE A 148 -2.49 -37.46 -16.47
N ASN A 149 -1.38 -37.09 -17.10
CA ASN A 149 -0.04 -37.16 -16.52
C ASN A 149 0.44 -35.73 -16.22
N THR A 150 1.10 -35.56 -15.08
CA THR A 150 1.70 -34.29 -14.67
C THR A 150 3.13 -34.51 -14.19
N CYS A 151 3.92 -33.43 -14.18
CA CYS A 151 5.29 -33.49 -13.69
C CYS A 151 5.31 -33.84 -12.19
N GLU A 152 6.24 -34.71 -11.80
CA GLU A 152 6.52 -35.03 -10.41
C GLU A 152 7.26 -33.86 -9.75
N VAL A 153 6.79 -33.46 -8.58
CA VAL A 153 7.36 -32.38 -7.78
C VAL A 153 7.75 -32.86 -6.39
N SER A 154 8.83 -32.29 -5.86
CA SER A 154 9.15 -32.35 -4.43
C SER A 154 8.44 -31.18 -3.74
N ALA A 155 7.38 -31.51 -2.99
CA ALA A 155 6.45 -30.55 -2.41
C ALA A 155 5.81 -31.11 -1.13
N TRP A 156 4.87 -30.35 -0.57
CA TRP A 156 3.91 -30.85 0.41
C TRP A 156 2.84 -31.66 -0.32
N CYS A 157 2.79 -32.96 -0.05
CA CYS A 157 1.97 -33.95 -0.73
C CYS A 157 0.84 -34.46 0.17
N PRO A 158 -0.41 -34.54 -0.32
CA PRO A 158 -0.85 -34.18 -1.67
C PRO A 158 -0.86 -32.67 -1.90
N VAL A 159 -0.50 -32.25 -3.11
CA VAL A 159 -0.56 -30.83 -3.53
C VAL A 159 -2.00 -30.32 -3.56
N GLU A 160 -2.16 -29.02 -3.31
CA GLU A 160 -3.48 -28.39 -3.34
C GLU A 160 -4.08 -28.44 -4.76
N SER A 161 -5.29 -28.97 -4.87
CA SER A 161 -6.07 -28.94 -6.12
C SER A 161 -6.65 -27.55 -6.34
N SER A 162 -6.65 -27.04 -7.58
CA SER A 162 -7.31 -25.78 -7.92
C SER A 162 -8.83 -25.89 -7.77
N LYS A 163 -9.33 -25.57 -6.57
CA LYS A 163 -10.77 -25.51 -6.28
C LYS A 163 -11.25 -24.07 -6.40
N ALA A 164 -12.38 -23.87 -7.07
CA ALA A 164 -13.08 -22.59 -6.99
C ALA A 164 -13.57 -22.39 -5.56
N ALA A 165 -13.54 -21.14 -5.09
CA ALA A 165 -14.14 -20.81 -3.80
C ALA A 165 -15.61 -21.27 -3.79
N PRO A 166 -16.04 -22.03 -2.77
CA PRO A 166 -17.44 -22.43 -2.65
C PRO A 166 -18.31 -21.17 -2.52
N ARG A 167 -19.47 -21.17 -3.20
CA ARG A 167 -20.46 -20.09 -3.15
C ARG A 167 -21.35 -20.19 -1.92
#